data_AF-A0A844I603-F1
#
_entry.id   AF-A0A844I603-F1
#
_cell.length_a   1.000
_cell.length_b   1.000
_cell.length_c   1.000
_cell.angle_alpha   90.00
_cell.angle_beta   90.00
_cell.angle_gamma   90.00
#
_symmetry.space_group_name_H-M   'P 1'
#
loop_
_entity.id
_entity.type
_entity.pdbx_description
1 polymer ?
#
loop_
_entity_poly.entity_id
_entity_poly.type
_entity_poly.pdbx_seq_one_letter_code
_entity_poly.pdbx_strand_id
1 'polypeptide(L)'
;SGEEAVPGQANTGGKWFPSDSPVLKNFYALCQKVSPAAQTPSAVFCSMIGLPYVAVAATMEAVNEDNLAVPPVDGKTVVYTDTEGTASFGWLDPVNDFGNLGLGIKVYNEPFTAQQTYDFAGCLMAQPDRAPGDNCTAPPDSGKRFKLKTTETNGPIDIVVDVSADDSVSLYRVIGKFSNLTDASNSVGGDLNAIRFELGFGVGSEFMRSSVGDGLGFGFDGADKLSIGPVGKYPGGLFGGSKVEGLPFFSTEVAPFTESVSTADDGDILETNGTIATQYSSLFGDWRTLSQTPTGWFIDHDGNPANDSILLAYNAGTVAAPDWQTNEKQFNAAVTVDHDDDASTPELSAELWDPNSLNFDPTVANNVLPLVDTLGEGDPGDTVTDAITLSPSAASALYDGNFNVLIDGQAVTIDDFETWENKPVTVVDTANGDALYATWYPGEGEDGLYQLESDSSWVTLSEMATLIAADANLARVAGYVQGPIEDLANVNINPTISVGAAANWPTCSGDGVNTTCSFTFRVTGLNGAVEEPTIPDTPVEPAPEPEEPGASSSDGDGPVFGCTAGRPGAPIDPVLPGLVLMALGGLWARKRLSNA
;
A
#
# COMPACT_ATOMS: atom_id res chain seq x y z
N SER A 1 3.45 -47.90 18.42
CA SER A 1 4.38 -48.35 19.49
C SER A 1 5.64 -47.53 19.33
N GLY A 2 5.94 -46.65 20.28
CA GLY A 2 7.13 -45.78 20.22
C GLY A 2 8.33 -46.38 20.94
N GLU A 3 9.48 -45.71 20.83
CA GLU A 3 10.48 -45.59 21.90
C GLU A 3 11.33 -44.31 21.68
N GLU A 4 12.18 -43.97 22.64
CA GLU A 4 12.57 -42.60 23.01
C GLU A 4 13.85 -42.01 22.33
N ALA A 5 14.12 -40.75 22.71
CA ALA A 5 15.22 -39.86 22.31
C ALA A 5 16.42 -39.92 23.34
N VAL A 6 17.51 -39.13 23.33
CA VAL A 6 17.75 -37.81 22.70
C VAL A 6 19.10 -37.65 21.96
N PRO A 7 20.28 -37.38 22.58
CA PRO A 7 20.98 -36.18 22.12
C PRO A 7 22.40 -36.36 21.55
N GLY A 8 22.64 -35.63 20.46
CA GLY A 8 23.77 -34.73 20.22
C GLY A 8 25.23 -35.16 20.51
N GLN A 9 26.05 -35.17 19.46
CA GLN A 9 27.44 -34.71 19.56
C GLN A 9 27.96 -34.19 18.21
N ALA A 10 28.67 -33.05 18.24
CA ALA A 10 29.28 -32.46 17.06
C ALA A 10 30.67 -33.06 16.79
N ASN A 11 30.99 -33.36 15.52
CA ASN A 11 32.36 -33.27 15.01
C ASN A 11 32.43 -33.26 13.47
N THR A 12 32.90 -32.12 12.96
CA THR A 12 34.08 -31.99 12.07
C THR A 12 34.37 -33.06 11.00
N GLY A 13 34.43 -32.62 9.73
CA GLY A 13 35.42 -33.15 8.77
C GLY A 13 34.93 -33.78 7.46
N GLY A 14 34.72 -32.95 6.43
CA GLY A 14 35.48 -33.06 5.18
C GLY A 14 35.08 -34.03 4.06
N LYS A 15 34.67 -33.42 2.92
CA LYS A 15 34.67 -33.95 1.53
C LYS A 15 33.62 -35.07 1.28
N TRP A 16 33.01 -35.21 0.10
CA TRP A 16 33.48 -34.93 -1.26
C TRP A 16 32.34 -34.42 -2.17
N PHE A 17 32.64 -33.45 -3.06
CA PHE A 17 31.90 -33.24 -4.31
C PHE A 17 32.77 -33.75 -5.48
N PRO A 18 32.22 -34.54 -6.41
CA PRO A 18 32.83 -34.75 -7.72
C PRO A 18 32.45 -33.58 -8.64
N SER A 19 33.46 -32.85 -9.11
CA SER A 19 33.32 -31.79 -10.11
C SER A 19 33.37 -32.36 -11.53
N ASP A 20 32.34 -32.12 -12.33
CA ASP A 20 32.43 -32.16 -13.80
C ASP A 20 31.29 -31.33 -14.43
N SER A 21 31.61 -30.13 -14.94
CA SER A 21 30.73 -29.37 -15.84
C SER A 21 31.57 -28.54 -16.84
N PRO A 22 31.29 -28.58 -18.16
CA PRO A 22 32.31 -28.35 -19.19
C PRO A 22 32.44 -26.90 -19.72
N VAL A 23 32.11 -25.88 -18.92
CA VAL A 23 32.04 -24.48 -19.40
C VAL A 23 33.42 -23.80 -19.57
N LEU A 24 34.46 -24.30 -18.91
CA LEU A 24 35.77 -23.63 -18.78
C LEU A 24 36.83 -23.96 -19.85
N LYS A 25 36.45 -24.47 -21.03
CA LYS A 25 37.41 -24.83 -22.10
C LYS A 25 37.50 -23.86 -23.29
N ASN A 26 36.57 -22.92 -23.46
CA ASN A 26 36.56 -22.04 -24.64
C ASN A 26 37.29 -20.69 -24.47
N PHE A 27 37.71 -20.32 -23.24
CA PHE A 27 38.35 -19.02 -22.99
C PHE A 27 39.85 -18.94 -23.36
N TYR A 28 40.50 -20.08 -23.67
CA TYR A 28 41.96 -20.14 -23.91
C TYR A 28 42.37 -20.21 -25.39
N ALA A 29 41.43 -20.07 -26.34
CA ALA A 29 41.67 -20.28 -27.77
C ALA A 29 41.81 -19.01 -28.62
N LEU A 30 41.58 -17.79 -28.07
CA LEU A 30 41.45 -16.57 -28.88
C LEU A 30 42.66 -15.61 -28.89
N CYS A 31 43.75 -15.92 -28.17
CA CYS A 31 44.91 -15.02 -28.02
C CYS A 31 46.24 -15.58 -28.58
N GLN A 32 46.25 -16.12 -29.80
CA GLN A 32 47.49 -16.44 -30.52
C GLN A 32 47.40 -16.20 -32.04
N LYS A 33 47.65 -14.97 -32.52
CA LYS A 33 48.00 -14.70 -33.93
C LYS A 33 48.56 -13.31 -34.30
N VAL A 34 49.64 -12.84 -33.66
CA VAL A 34 50.61 -11.89 -34.30
C VAL A 34 52.03 -12.19 -33.81
N SER A 35 53.04 -11.97 -34.65
CA SER A 35 54.48 -12.05 -34.35
C SER A 35 55.25 -11.13 -35.32
N PRO A 36 56.56 -10.87 -35.15
CA PRO A 36 57.20 -10.29 -33.95
C PRO A 36 58.21 -9.16 -34.29
N ALA A 37 58.56 -8.26 -33.36
CA ALA A 37 59.81 -7.48 -33.43
C ALA A 37 60.24 -6.82 -32.10
N ALA A 38 61.56 -6.74 -31.89
CA ALA A 38 62.29 -5.96 -30.88
C ALA A 38 62.23 -6.39 -29.39
N GLN A 39 63.42 -6.55 -28.80
CA GLN A 39 63.71 -6.96 -27.41
C GLN A 39 64.34 -5.79 -26.63
N THR A 40 64.03 -5.61 -25.34
CA THR A 40 64.96 -5.37 -24.19
C THR A 40 64.16 -5.12 -22.88
N PRO A 41 64.77 -5.25 -21.67
CA PRO A 41 64.13 -6.06 -20.62
C PRO A 41 63.46 -5.34 -19.43
N SER A 42 62.51 -6.08 -18.86
CA SER A 42 62.14 -6.18 -17.43
C SER A 42 62.40 -5.01 -16.48
N ALA A 43 61.31 -4.35 -16.10
CA ALA A 43 61.12 -3.88 -14.72
C ALA A 43 60.02 -4.72 -14.08
N VAL A 44 60.29 -5.33 -12.91
CA VAL A 44 59.28 -6.10 -12.16
C VAL A 44 58.40 -5.13 -11.39
N PHE A 45 57.19 -4.90 -11.88
CA PHE A 45 56.11 -4.34 -11.06
C PHE A 45 55.31 -5.48 -10.45
N CYS A 46 55.27 -5.56 -9.13
CA CYS A 46 54.29 -6.37 -8.43
C CYS A 46 52.91 -5.75 -8.68
N SER A 47 52.17 -6.29 -9.66
CA SER A 47 50.73 -6.03 -9.72
C SER A 47 50.10 -6.61 -8.46
N MET A 48 49.42 -5.77 -7.69
CA MET A 48 48.43 -6.26 -6.75
C MET A 48 47.40 -7.08 -7.56
N ILE A 49 46.95 -8.19 -6.97
CA ILE A 49 45.78 -8.90 -7.49
C ILE A 49 44.59 -8.02 -7.14
N GLY A 50 44.20 -7.17 -8.07
CA GLY A 50 42.91 -6.52 -8.01
C GLY A 50 41.85 -7.61 -8.04
N LEU A 51 41.06 -7.71 -6.97
CA LEU A 51 39.71 -8.25 -7.10
C LEU A 51 39.00 -7.42 -8.17
N PRO A 52 38.18 -8.03 -9.05
CA PRO A 52 37.33 -7.23 -9.91
C PRO A 52 36.46 -6.35 -9.00
N TYR A 53 36.55 -5.03 -9.20
CA TYR A 53 35.46 -4.16 -8.78
C TYR A 53 34.24 -4.64 -9.55
N VAL A 54 33.29 -5.24 -8.84
CA VAL A 54 31.93 -5.34 -9.32
C VAL A 54 31.43 -3.91 -9.31
N ALA A 55 31.20 -3.31 -10.47
CA ALA A 55 30.35 -2.12 -10.55
C ALA A 55 28.95 -2.57 -10.12
N VAL A 56 28.36 -1.90 -9.14
CA VAL A 56 27.21 -2.43 -8.39
C VAL A 56 25.88 -1.98 -9.01
N ALA A 57 25.90 -0.98 -9.89
CA ALA A 57 24.72 -0.24 -10.36
C ALA A 57 24.08 0.60 -9.27
N ALA A 58 23.45 1.71 -9.67
CA ALA A 58 22.85 2.63 -8.73
C ALA A 58 21.73 1.89 -7.99
N THR A 59 21.96 1.67 -6.69
CA THR A 59 21.10 0.86 -5.83
C THR A 59 20.33 1.81 -4.92
N MET A 60 19.00 1.81 -5.01
CA MET A 60 18.14 2.46 -4.01
C MET A 60 18.36 1.73 -2.68
N GLU A 61 18.77 2.43 -1.63
CA GLU A 61 19.16 1.81 -0.35
C GLU A 61 18.00 1.81 0.65
N ALA A 62 17.34 2.95 0.81
CA ALA A 62 16.29 3.16 1.80
C ALA A 62 15.34 4.29 1.36
N VAL A 63 14.17 4.35 2.00
CA VAL A 63 13.40 5.61 2.07
C VAL A 63 14.06 6.45 3.16
N ASN A 64 14.38 7.69 2.84
CA ASN A 64 15.03 8.62 3.75
C ASN A 64 14.00 9.10 4.81
N GLU A 65 14.43 9.24 6.05
CA GLU A 65 13.56 9.56 7.20
C GLU A 65 13.58 11.05 7.58
N ASP A 66 14.45 11.88 6.99
CA ASP A 66 14.70 13.27 7.42
C ASP A 66 13.50 14.21 7.22
N ASN A 67 12.58 13.89 6.29
CA ASN A 67 11.31 14.59 6.10
C ASN A 67 10.09 13.76 6.51
N LEU A 68 10.25 12.70 7.33
CA LEU A 68 9.15 11.85 7.79
C LEU A 68 8.91 11.98 9.29
N ALA A 69 7.65 11.81 9.73
CA ALA A 69 7.35 11.61 11.13
C ALA A 69 7.82 10.21 11.60
N VAL A 70 8.98 10.17 12.26
CA VAL A 70 9.57 8.95 12.82
C VAL A 70 9.79 9.08 14.34
N PRO A 71 9.12 8.27 15.18
CA PRO A 71 8.09 7.28 14.84
C PRO A 71 6.80 7.95 14.29
N PRO A 72 5.91 7.18 13.65
CA PRO A 72 4.59 7.66 13.24
C PRO A 72 3.82 8.31 14.38
N VAL A 73 3.03 9.33 14.04
CA VAL A 73 2.24 10.13 14.99
C VAL A 73 0.77 9.98 14.61
N ASP A 74 -0.11 9.77 15.59
CA ASP A 74 -1.57 9.68 15.41
C ASP A 74 -2.01 8.74 14.27
N GLY A 75 -1.36 7.58 14.21
CA GLY A 75 -1.59 6.53 13.21
C GLY A 75 -1.03 6.84 11.82
N LYS A 76 -0.17 7.86 11.65
CA LYS A 76 0.24 8.43 10.36
C LYS A 76 1.76 8.60 10.28
N THR A 77 2.40 8.11 9.20
CA THR A 77 3.74 8.60 8.81
C THR A 77 3.54 9.86 7.98
N VAL A 78 3.50 11.01 8.67
CA VAL A 78 3.37 12.32 8.01
C VAL A 78 4.61 12.56 7.13
N VAL A 79 4.38 12.98 5.89
CA VAL A 79 5.44 13.38 4.95
C VAL A 79 5.53 14.90 4.95
N TYR A 80 6.63 15.44 5.45
CA TYR A 80 6.82 16.87 5.59
C TYR A 80 7.38 17.52 4.31
N THR A 81 6.98 18.77 4.08
CA THR A 81 7.49 19.60 2.97
C THR A 81 8.88 20.18 3.24
N ASP A 82 9.42 19.96 4.43
CA ASP A 82 10.71 20.43 4.91
C ASP A 82 11.28 19.44 5.95
N THR A 83 12.58 19.53 6.23
CA THR A 83 13.27 18.70 7.23
C THR A 83 13.16 19.26 8.67
N GLU A 84 12.44 20.36 8.89
CA GLU A 84 12.16 20.91 10.23
C GLU A 84 10.83 20.37 10.80
N GLY A 85 10.01 19.71 9.96
CA GLY A 85 8.73 19.11 10.32
C GLY A 85 7.58 20.11 10.43
N THR A 86 7.64 21.24 9.73
CA THR A 86 6.68 22.35 9.97
C THR A 86 5.33 22.18 9.30
N ALA A 87 5.28 21.35 8.25
CA ALA A 87 4.31 21.49 7.18
C ALA A 87 4.14 20.18 6.39
N SER A 88 2.91 19.82 5.99
CA SER A 88 2.62 18.62 5.20
C SER A 88 1.41 18.79 4.27
N PHE A 89 1.39 18.02 3.19
CA PHE A 89 0.25 17.85 2.26
C PHE A 89 -0.29 16.41 2.21
N GLY A 90 0.25 15.50 3.03
CA GLY A 90 -0.11 14.09 2.98
C GLY A 90 0.77 13.17 3.81
N TRP A 91 0.38 11.90 3.84
CA TRP A 91 0.95 10.91 4.76
C TRP A 91 0.85 9.48 4.21
N LEU A 92 1.64 8.57 4.81
CA LEU A 92 1.67 7.14 4.51
C LEU A 92 1.03 6.35 5.66
N ASP A 93 0.21 5.33 5.36
CA ASP A 93 -0.29 4.40 6.39
C ASP A 93 0.89 3.62 7.00
N PRO A 94 1.22 3.82 8.29
CA PRO A 94 2.42 3.26 8.91
C PRO A 94 2.25 1.79 9.32
N VAL A 95 1.06 1.23 9.12
CA VAL A 95 0.69 -0.14 9.51
C VAL A 95 0.59 -0.97 8.22
N ASN A 96 1.33 -2.08 8.14
CA ASN A 96 1.13 -3.04 7.06
C ASN A 96 -0.13 -3.89 7.29
N ASP A 97 -0.59 -4.61 6.27
CA ASP A 97 -1.83 -5.41 6.35
C ASP A 97 -1.73 -6.63 7.31
N PHE A 98 -0.59 -6.80 7.98
CA PHE A 98 -0.37 -7.75 9.09
C PHE A 98 -0.35 -7.07 10.47
N GLY A 99 -0.75 -5.80 10.58
CA GLY A 99 -0.81 -5.03 11.83
C GLY A 99 0.55 -4.57 12.38
N ASN A 100 1.63 -4.60 11.58
CA ASN A 100 2.97 -4.19 12.04
C ASN A 100 3.23 -2.73 11.72
N LEU A 101 3.59 -1.95 12.74
CA LEU A 101 3.94 -0.54 12.64
C LEU A 101 5.38 -0.33 12.11
N GLY A 102 5.55 0.68 11.27
CA GLY A 102 6.81 1.18 10.74
C GLY A 102 6.57 2.46 9.91
N LEU A 103 7.22 2.62 8.75
CA LEU A 103 7.03 3.79 7.86
C LEU A 103 5.88 3.64 6.85
N GLY A 104 5.33 2.43 6.69
CA GLY A 104 4.33 2.11 5.65
C GLY A 104 4.92 1.78 4.28
N ILE A 105 6.10 2.33 3.97
CA ILE A 105 6.80 2.20 2.69
C ILE A 105 8.23 1.67 2.90
N LYS A 106 8.77 0.96 1.90
CA LYS A 106 10.15 0.44 1.93
C LYS A 106 10.71 0.15 0.53
N VAL A 107 12.03 0.29 0.39
CA VAL A 107 12.81 -0.17 -0.78
C VAL A 107 13.18 -1.65 -0.64
N TYR A 108 13.04 -2.42 -1.72
CA TYR A 108 13.47 -3.82 -1.82
C TYR A 108 14.37 -3.98 -3.04
N ASN A 109 15.59 -4.46 -2.81
CA ASN A 109 16.57 -4.76 -3.85
C ASN A 109 16.50 -6.24 -4.24
N GLU A 110 15.31 -6.67 -4.63
CA GLU A 110 15.03 -8.02 -5.11
C GLU A 110 14.81 -7.97 -6.62
N PRO A 111 15.79 -8.40 -7.44
CA PRO A 111 15.72 -8.25 -8.88
C PRO A 111 14.71 -9.24 -9.48
N PHE A 112 13.91 -8.76 -10.43
CA PHE A 112 12.85 -9.53 -11.07
C PHE A 112 12.65 -9.08 -12.52
N THR A 113 12.10 -9.97 -13.36
CA THR A 113 11.76 -9.65 -14.76
C THR A 113 10.25 -9.45 -14.88
N ALA A 114 9.82 -8.26 -15.30
CA ALA A 114 8.41 -7.97 -15.57
C ALA A 114 8.07 -8.16 -17.06
N GLN A 115 6.83 -8.57 -17.36
CA GLN A 115 6.32 -8.79 -18.72
C GLN A 115 7.25 -9.66 -19.60
N GLN A 116 8.02 -10.56 -18.97
CA GLN A 116 9.06 -11.40 -19.60
C GLN A 116 10.14 -10.62 -20.40
N THR A 117 10.23 -9.30 -20.23
CA THR A 117 10.97 -8.40 -21.14
C THR A 117 11.88 -7.41 -20.43
N TYR A 118 11.49 -6.87 -19.27
CA TYR A 118 12.22 -5.81 -18.58
C TYR A 118 12.76 -6.31 -17.24
N ASP A 119 14.08 -6.21 -17.05
CA ASP A 119 14.75 -6.56 -15.81
C ASP A 119 14.79 -5.35 -14.86
N PHE A 120 14.21 -5.53 -13.68
CA PHE A 120 14.21 -4.57 -12.58
C PHE A 120 15.25 -4.98 -11.53
N ALA A 121 15.93 -4.00 -10.93
CA ALA A 121 16.83 -4.19 -9.80
C ALA A 121 16.07 -4.35 -8.47
N GLY A 122 14.83 -3.85 -8.41
CA GLY A 122 14.03 -3.84 -7.20
C GLY A 122 12.76 -3.01 -7.33
N CYS A 123 12.25 -2.55 -6.18
CA CYS A 123 11.02 -1.76 -6.11
C CYS A 123 10.91 -0.88 -4.85
N LEU A 124 9.98 0.06 -4.92
CA LEU A 124 9.43 0.81 -3.79
C LEU A 124 7.98 0.35 -3.56
N MET A 125 7.72 -0.26 -2.41
CA MET A 125 6.44 -0.92 -2.11
C MET A 125 6.12 -0.85 -0.61
N ALA A 126 5.04 -1.47 -0.16
CA ALA A 126 4.71 -1.52 1.27
C ALA A 126 5.83 -2.19 2.11
N GLN A 127 5.98 -1.77 3.36
CA GLN A 127 6.88 -2.40 4.33
C GLN A 127 6.44 -3.86 4.66
N PRO A 128 7.34 -4.73 5.16
CA PRO A 128 7.38 -6.15 4.79
C PRO A 128 6.09 -6.93 4.98
N ASP A 129 5.59 -7.45 3.87
CA ASP A 129 4.73 -8.63 3.83
C ASP A 129 5.42 -9.80 4.57
N ARG A 130 4.64 -10.54 5.37
CA ARG A 130 5.13 -11.69 6.16
C ARG A 130 4.92 -13.02 5.43
N ALA A 131 4.16 -13.04 4.34
CA ALA A 131 3.93 -14.21 3.53
C ALA A 131 5.18 -14.58 2.68
N PRO A 132 5.41 -15.87 2.42
CA PRO A 132 6.40 -16.29 1.43
C PRO A 132 5.87 -16.00 0.01
N GLY A 133 6.44 -14.98 -0.62
CA GLY A 133 6.19 -14.65 -2.03
C GLY A 133 7.22 -13.66 -2.55
N ASP A 134 7.32 -13.52 -3.87
CA ASP A 134 8.29 -12.61 -4.49
C ASP A 134 7.91 -11.15 -4.16
N ASN A 135 8.83 -10.39 -3.56
CA ASN A 135 8.64 -8.94 -3.45
C ASN A 135 8.73 -8.30 -4.85
N CYS A 136 8.31 -7.04 -4.97
CA CYS A 136 8.25 -6.31 -6.24
C CYS A 136 7.27 -6.85 -7.30
N THR A 137 6.67 -8.02 -7.06
CA THR A 137 5.36 -8.38 -7.61
C THR A 137 4.27 -7.73 -6.78
N ALA A 138 3.16 -7.35 -7.42
CA ALA A 138 2.00 -6.75 -6.74
C ALA A 138 0.70 -7.52 -7.06
N PRO A 139 0.58 -8.80 -6.65
CA PRO A 139 -0.72 -9.44 -6.62
C PRO A 139 -1.71 -8.53 -5.86
N PRO A 140 -2.99 -8.52 -6.20
CA PRO A 140 -4.02 -7.87 -5.39
C PRO A 140 -4.28 -8.70 -4.13
N ASP A 141 -4.88 -8.06 -3.14
CA ASP A 141 -4.97 -8.54 -1.76
C ASP A 141 -3.64 -9.12 -1.19
N SER A 142 -2.50 -8.63 -1.67
CA SER A 142 -1.18 -8.97 -1.09
C SER A 142 -0.70 -7.95 -0.06
N GLY A 143 -1.45 -6.86 0.14
CA GLY A 143 -1.01 -5.70 0.93
C GLY A 143 0.27 -5.01 0.48
N LYS A 144 0.81 -5.36 -0.70
CA LYS A 144 2.12 -4.89 -1.20
C LYS A 144 2.12 -3.43 -1.69
N ARG A 145 0.96 -2.79 -1.83
CA ARG A 145 0.85 -1.37 -2.23
C ARG A 145 0.98 -0.49 -0.99
N PHE A 146 2.01 0.37 -0.93
CA PHE A 146 2.04 1.40 0.10
C PHE A 146 0.84 2.33 -0.10
N LYS A 147 0.22 2.78 0.99
CA LYS A 147 -0.98 3.63 0.94
C LYS A 147 -0.57 5.07 1.22
N LEU A 148 -0.63 5.92 0.20
CA LEU A 148 -0.27 7.34 0.24
C LEU A 148 -1.53 8.19 0.15
N LYS A 149 -1.73 9.09 1.10
CA LYS A 149 -2.97 9.87 1.24
C LYS A 149 -2.65 11.35 1.07
N THR A 150 -3.27 12.01 0.07
CA THR A 150 -3.19 13.48 -0.08
C THR A 150 -4.34 14.15 0.65
N THR A 151 -4.06 15.23 1.36
CA THR A 151 -5.06 16.11 1.96
C THR A 151 -5.24 17.41 1.17
N GLU A 152 -4.33 17.78 0.27
CA GLU A 152 -4.32 19.09 -0.38
C GLU A 152 -4.27 18.96 -1.92
N THR A 153 -5.19 19.61 -2.63
CA THR A 153 -5.22 19.62 -4.11
C THR A 153 -4.06 20.45 -4.63
N ASN A 154 -3.31 19.91 -5.59
CA ASN A 154 -2.03 20.45 -6.07
C ASN A 154 -0.93 20.52 -5.00
N GLY A 155 -1.13 19.95 -3.80
CA GLY A 155 -0.11 19.78 -2.78
C GLY A 155 0.82 18.60 -3.13
N PRO A 156 2.13 18.83 -3.37
CA PRO A 156 3.06 17.76 -3.66
C PRO A 156 3.48 17.01 -2.39
N ILE A 157 3.51 15.68 -2.46
CA ILE A 157 4.07 14.83 -1.41
C ILE A 157 5.43 14.31 -1.88
N ASP A 158 6.47 14.61 -1.10
CA ASP A 158 7.86 14.35 -1.46
C ASP A 158 8.44 13.16 -0.70
N ILE A 159 8.58 12.03 -1.38
CA ILE A 159 9.21 10.82 -0.81
C ILE A 159 10.68 10.83 -1.21
N VAL A 160 11.57 11.07 -0.26
CA VAL A 160 13.02 11.06 -0.49
C VAL A 160 13.55 9.63 -0.39
N VAL A 161 14.43 9.24 -1.32
CA VAL A 161 15.03 7.92 -1.42
C VAL A 161 16.55 8.05 -1.44
N ASP A 162 17.22 7.35 -0.53
CA ASP A 162 18.68 7.24 -0.50
C ASP A 162 19.17 6.26 -1.55
N VAL A 163 20.28 6.59 -2.22
CA VAL A 163 20.87 5.86 -3.34
C VAL A 163 22.38 5.80 -3.21
N SER A 164 22.93 4.61 -3.47
CA SER A 164 24.37 4.40 -3.59
C SER A 164 24.96 5.09 -4.84
N ALA A 165 26.09 5.77 -4.68
CA ALA A 165 26.77 6.45 -5.77
C ALA A 165 27.42 5.45 -6.77
N ASP A 166 26.72 5.11 -7.85
CA ASP A 166 27.22 4.29 -8.96
C ASP A 166 26.76 4.88 -10.32
N ASP A 167 27.51 4.58 -11.38
CA ASP A 167 27.31 5.13 -12.72
C ASP A 167 26.36 4.27 -13.60
N SER A 168 26.10 3.02 -13.21
CA SER A 168 25.26 2.08 -13.97
C SER A 168 23.76 2.26 -13.69
N VAL A 169 22.95 2.15 -14.73
CA VAL A 169 21.50 2.38 -14.72
C VAL A 169 20.74 1.12 -14.27
N SER A 170 19.79 1.32 -13.37
CA SER A 170 18.89 0.31 -12.78
C SER A 170 17.44 0.75 -12.91
N LEU A 171 16.52 -0.19 -13.14
CA LEU A 171 15.07 0.06 -13.14
C LEU A 171 14.45 -0.39 -11.81
N TYR A 172 13.54 0.42 -11.26
CA TYR A 172 12.78 0.15 -10.05
C TYR A 172 11.29 0.35 -10.29
N ARG A 173 10.47 -0.58 -9.79
CA ARG A 173 9.01 -0.45 -9.86
C ARG A 173 8.48 0.26 -8.62
N VAL A 174 7.65 1.28 -8.78
CA VAL A 174 6.84 1.82 -7.67
C VAL A 174 5.53 1.06 -7.60
N ILE A 175 5.08 0.72 -6.39
CA ILE A 175 3.87 -0.08 -6.15
C ILE A 175 3.09 0.58 -5.01
N GLY A 176 2.12 1.42 -5.35
CA GLY A 176 1.35 2.19 -4.37
C GLY A 176 -0.16 2.23 -4.63
N LYS A 177 -0.88 2.76 -3.66
CA LYS A 177 -2.27 3.21 -3.73
C LYS A 177 -2.26 4.67 -3.29
N PHE A 178 -2.72 5.57 -4.15
CA PHE A 178 -2.86 7.00 -3.89
C PHE A 178 -4.33 7.32 -3.61
N SER A 179 -4.61 8.00 -2.50
CA SER A 179 -5.97 8.23 -2.00
C SER A 179 -6.28 9.72 -1.90
N ASN A 180 -7.44 10.12 -2.42
CA ASN A 180 -7.94 11.49 -2.30
C ASN A 180 -8.64 11.66 -0.95
N LEU A 181 -7.96 12.28 0.02
CA LEU A 181 -8.52 12.71 1.31
C LEU A 181 -8.64 14.24 1.36
N THR A 182 -8.67 14.92 0.21
CA THR A 182 -8.83 16.38 0.20
C THR A 182 -10.22 16.77 0.68
N ASP A 183 -10.32 17.53 1.77
CA ASP A 183 -11.60 17.94 2.34
C ASP A 183 -11.76 19.47 2.35
N ALA A 184 -12.94 19.93 2.75
CA ALA A 184 -13.28 21.36 2.77
C ALA A 184 -12.57 22.19 3.87
N SER A 185 -11.73 21.57 4.71
CA SER A 185 -10.87 22.25 5.69
C SER A 185 -9.47 22.59 5.13
N ASN A 186 -9.08 21.97 4.03
CA ASN A 186 -7.81 22.20 3.35
C ASN A 186 -7.84 23.49 2.50
N SER A 187 -6.67 23.99 2.12
CA SER A 187 -6.53 25.31 1.46
C SER A 187 -7.19 25.34 0.07
N VAL A 188 -7.09 24.20 -0.61
CA VAL A 188 -7.67 23.83 -1.89
C VAL A 188 -8.14 22.37 -1.77
N GLY A 189 -9.35 22.17 -1.26
CA GLY A 189 -10.02 20.86 -1.28
C GLY A 189 -10.79 20.62 -2.57
N GLY A 190 -10.97 19.36 -2.99
CA GLY A 190 -11.91 19.02 -4.07
C GLY A 190 -11.66 17.71 -4.80
N ASP A 191 -12.57 17.38 -5.72
CA ASP A 191 -12.38 16.24 -6.60
C ASP A 191 -11.14 16.44 -7.49
N LEU A 192 -10.41 15.35 -7.71
CA LEU A 192 -9.22 15.32 -8.56
C LEU A 192 -9.58 14.76 -9.94
N ASN A 193 -8.73 14.95 -10.95
CA ASN A 193 -8.88 14.27 -12.24
C ASN A 193 -7.54 13.92 -12.92
N ALA A 194 -6.42 14.32 -12.31
CA ALA A 194 -5.08 13.94 -12.75
C ALA A 194 -4.17 13.60 -11.57
N ILE A 195 -3.14 12.81 -11.87
CA ILE A 195 -2.00 12.54 -11.02
C ILE A 195 -0.74 12.97 -11.79
N ARG A 196 0.18 13.63 -11.09
CA ARG A 196 1.52 13.93 -11.57
C ARG A 196 2.55 13.25 -10.67
N PHE A 197 3.56 12.69 -11.30
CA PHE A 197 4.80 12.25 -10.69
C PHE A 197 5.95 13.09 -11.23
N GLU A 198 6.84 13.54 -10.35
CA GLU A 198 8.07 14.25 -10.74
C GLU A 198 9.26 13.61 -10.03
N LEU A 199 10.40 13.64 -10.70
CA LEU A 199 11.68 13.23 -10.14
C LEU A 199 12.58 14.47 -9.96
N GLY A 200 13.48 14.43 -8.98
CA GLY A 200 14.34 15.57 -8.66
C GLY A 200 15.05 15.47 -7.32
N PHE A 201 15.36 16.62 -6.73
CA PHE A 201 16.22 16.76 -5.57
C PHE A 201 15.66 17.82 -4.61
N GLY A 202 15.68 17.56 -3.30
CA GLY A 202 15.11 18.47 -2.29
C GLY A 202 13.61 18.26 -2.09
N VAL A 203 13.00 19.05 -1.20
CA VAL A 203 11.59 18.90 -0.78
C VAL A 203 10.88 20.26 -0.73
N GLY A 204 9.55 20.25 -0.81
CA GLY A 204 8.70 21.44 -0.71
C GLY A 204 9.05 22.49 -1.76
N SER A 205 9.32 23.72 -1.30
CA SER A 205 9.75 24.85 -2.14
C SER A 205 11.19 24.76 -2.64
N GLU A 206 12.02 23.95 -2.00
CA GLU A 206 13.43 23.74 -2.40
C GLU A 206 13.59 22.56 -3.37
N PHE A 207 12.50 21.90 -3.77
CA PHE A 207 12.52 20.87 -4.80
C PHE A 207 12.97 21.44 -6.15
N MET A 208 14.01 20.81 -6.70
CA MET A 208 14.52 21.05 -8.04
C MET A 208 14.30 19.78 -8.86
N ARG A 209 13.48 19.86 -9.91
CA ARG A 209 13.27 18.75 -10.85
C ARG A 209 14.60 18.25 -11.42
N SER A 210 14.70 16.95 -11.69
CA SER A 210 15.81 16.36 -12.45
C SER A 210 15.85 16.91 -13.88
N SER A 211 16.95 16.61 -14.57
CA SER A 211 17.19 17.10 -15.91
C SER A 211 17.91 16.06 -16.77
N VAL A 212 17.36 15.84 -17.97
CA VAL A 212 17.90 15.01 -19.05
C VAL A 212 19.43 14.86 -19.01
N GLY A 213 19.88 13.68 -18.59
CA GLY A 213 21.29 13.28 -18.57
C GLY A 213 21.95 13.27 -17.19
N ASP A 214 21.25 13.62 -16.11
CA ASP A 214 21.70 13.37 -14.73
C ASP A 214 21.56 11.89 -14.29
N GLY A 215 20.86 11.07 -15.09
CA GLY A 215 20.71 9.63 -14.89
C GLY A 215 19.47 9.22 -14.08
N LEU A 216 18.65 10.18 -13.64
CA LEU A 216 17.32 9.94 -13.09
C LEU A 216 16.27 10.02 -14.22
N GLY A 217 15.10 9.43 -14.01
CA GLY A 217 13.94 9.53 -14.93
C GLY A 217 12.95 8.37 -14.79
N PHE A 218 11.87 8.36 -15.55
CA PHE A 218 10.81 7.33 -15.48
C PHE A 218 11.09 6.04 -16.29
N GLY A 219 12.22 5.98 -17.00
CA GLY A 219 12.54 4.86 -17.90
C GLY A 219 11.67 4.85 -19.18
N PHE A 220 12.18 4.22 -20.24
CA PHE A 220 11.51 4.21 -21.55
C PHE A 220 11.56 2.83 -22.20
N ASP A 221 10.47 2.47 -22.88
CA ASP A 221 10.48 1.45 -23.94
C ASP A 221 10.19 2.10 -25.30
N GLY A 222 11.19 2.10 -26.18
CA GLY A 222 11.12 2.78 -27.47
C GLY A 222 10.97 4.30 -27.32
N ALA A 223 9.74 4.79 -27.43
CA ALA A 223 9.37 6.20 -27.29
C ALA A 223 8.40 6.47 -26.12
N ASP A 224 7.81 5.42 -25.55
CA ASP A 224 6.83 5.53 -24.46
C ASP A 224 7.52 5.25 -23.12
N LYS A 225 6.99 5.77 -22.01
CA LYS A 225 7.56 5.48 -20.69
C LYS A 225 7.24 4.07 -20.25
N LEU A 226 8.20 3.46 -19.56
CA LEU A 226 8.03 2.10 -19.06
C LEU A 226 7.07 2.09 -17.86
N SER A 227 5.95 1.40 -17.98
CA SER A 227 5.01 1.17 -16.89
C SER A 227 4.52 -0.28 -16.93
N ILE A 228 4.42 -0.92 -15.77
CA ILE A 228 3.87 -2.28 -15.67
C ILE A 228 2.36 -2.18 -15.47
N GLY A 229 1.66 -2.16 -16.60
CA GLY A 229 0.23 -1.82 -16.68
C GLY A 229 0.01 -0.30 -16.72
N PRO A 230 -1.23 0.18 -16.58
CA PRO A 230 -1.55 1.60 -16.51
C PRO A 230 -0.80 2.33 -15.39
N VAL A 231 -0.33 3.54 -15.67
CA VAL A 231 0.42 4.40 -14.73
C VAL A 231 -0.36 4.66 -13.44
N GLY A 232 -1.69 4.74 -13.56
CA GLY A 232 -2.62 4.51 -12.47
C GLY A 232 -3.93 3.88 -12.96
N LYS A 233 -4.65 3.19 -12.06
CA LYS A 233 -6.00 2.65 -12.32
C LYS A 233 -6.83 2.59 -11.03
N TYR A 234 -8.15 2.72 -11.12
CA TYR A 234 -9.03 2.39 -10.00
C TYR A 234 -8.94 0.89 -9.62
N PRO A 235 -9.36 0.48 -8.40
CA PRO A 235 -9.30 -0.92 -7.97
C PRO A 235 -10.12 -1.86 -8.86
N GLY A 236 -9.51 -2.97 -9.30
CA GLY A 236 -10.09 -3.90 -10.30
C GLY A 236 -11.41 -4.56 -9.85
N GLY A 237 -11.50 -4.96 -8.58
CA GLY A 237 -12.76 -5.48 -8.00
C GLY A 237 -13.94 -4.51 -8.08
N LEU A 238 -13.69 -3.21 -8.28
CA LEU A 238 -14.72 -2.23 -8.64
C LEU A 238 -14.80 -1.99 -10.16
N PHE A 239 -13.66 -1.82 -10.85
CA PHE A 239 -13.58 -1.51 -12.28
C PHE A 239 -12.49 -2.32 -12.99
N GLY A 240 -12.89 -3.30 -13.79
CA GLY A 240 -11.96 -4.19 -14.49
C GLY A 240 -11.73 -5.48 -13.72
N GLY A 241 -12.60 -6.47 -13.94
CA GLY A 241 -12.41 -7.81 -13.37
C GLY A 241 -11.10 -8.42 -13.86
N SER A 242 -10.34 -9.08 -12.99
CA SER A 242 -9.06 -9.69 -13.37
C SER A 242 -8.77 -10.95 -12.58
N LYS A 243 -7.81 -11.77 -13.06
CA LYS A 243 -7.38 -13.06 -12.49
C LYS A 243 -7.02 -13.00 -11.02
N VAL A 244 -6.75 -11.78 -10.57
CA VAL A 244 -6.07 -11.50 -9.33
C VAL A 244 -6.78 -10.37 -8.56
N GLU A 245 -7.54 -9.47 -9.20
CA GLU A 245 -8.22 -8.30 -8.56
C GLU A 245 -9.68 -8.57 -8.14
N GLY A 246 -10.22 -9.77 -8.41
CA GLY A 246 -11.58 -10.18 -8.03
C GLY A 246 -12.66 -9.87 -9.08
N LEU A 247 -13.91 -10.13 -8.72
CA LEU A 247 -15.07 -9.92 -9.61
C LEU A 247 -15.50 -8.45 -9.62
N PRO A 248 -15.77 -7.84 -10.79
CA PRO A 248 -16.07 -6.43 -10.90
C PRO A 248 -17.45 -6.07 -10.32
N PHE A 249 -17.58 -4.87 -9.76
CA PHE A 249 -18.84 -4.36 -9.22
C PHE A 249 -19.51 -3.27 -10.07
N PHE A 250 -18.75 -2.28 -10.57
CA PHE A 250 -19.29 -1.15 -11.33
C PHE A 250 -19.07 -1.28 -12.85
N SER A 251 -17.97 -1.89 -13.28
CA SER A 251 -17.62 -2.06 -14.70
C SER A 251 -16.76 -3.30 -14.91
N THR A 252 -17.02 -4.08 -15.97
CA THR A 252 -16.12 -5.17 -16.40
C THR A 252 -14.86 -4.64 -17.08
N GLU A 253 -14.92 -3.43 -17.65
CA GLU A 253 -13.77 -2.70 -18.21
C GLU A 253 -12.96 -2.01 -17.10
N VAL A 254 -11.62 -2.04 -17.24
CA VAL A 254 -10.69 -1.30 -16.38
C VAL A 254 -10.94 0.21 -16.50
N ALA A 255 -10.76 0.95 -15.40
CA ALA A 255 -10.79 2.42 -15.38
C ALA A 255 -9.35 2.99 -15.18
N PRO A 256 -8.56 3.14 -16.26
CA PRO A 256 -7.17 3.60 -16.18
C PRO A 256 -7.04 5.13 -16.24
N PHE A 257 -5.96 5.65 -15.68
CA PHE A 257 -5.43 6.96 -15.99
C PHE A 257 -4.48 6.86 -17.19
N THR A 258 -4.63 7.75 -18.16
CA THR A 258 -3.81 7.78 -19.38
C THR A 258 -2.78 8.90 -19.30
N GLU A 259 -1.53 8.64 -19.68
CA GLU A 259 -0.48 9.66 -19.74
C GLU A 259 -0.82 10.80 -20.72
N SER A 260 -0.37 12.02 -20.40
CA SER A 260 -0.51 13.19 -21.26
C SER A 260 0.55 13.21 -22.37
N VAL A 261 0.10 13.49 -23.59
CA VAL A 261 0.98 13.76 -24.74
C VAL A 261 1.87 15.00 -24.56
N SER A 262 1.61 15.85 -23.55
CA SER A 262 2.46 16.99 -23.20
C SER A 262 3.72 16.59 -22.42
N THR A 263 3.70 15.45 -21.73
CA THR A 263 4.80 14.98 -20.87
C THR A 263 5.39 13.66 -21.33
N ALA A 264 4.78 12.92 -22.26
CA ALA A 264 5.28 11.64 -22.77
C ALA A 264 6.79 11.63 -23.15
N ASP A 265 7.29 12.66 -23.83
CA ASP A 265 8.71 12.80 -24.21
C ASP A 265 9.62 13.31 -23.06
N ASP A 266 9.06 13.75 -21.93
CA ASP A 266 9.78 14.29 -20.77
C ASP A 266 10.15 13.15 -19.80
N GLY A 267 11.43 12.79 -19.73
CA GLY A 267 11.91 11.71 -18.86
C GLY A 267 11.75 11.96 -17.36
N ASP A 268 11.53 13.20 -16.94
CA ASP A 268 11.58 13.65 -15.55
C ASP A 268 10.18 13.98 -14.95
N ILE A 269 9.13 13.94 -15.78
CA ILE A 269 7.72 14.18 -15.39
C ILE A 269 6.82 13.11 -15.99
N LEU A 270 5.98 12.45 -15.20
CA LEU A 270 4.87 11.63 -15.69
C LEU A 270 3.56 12.27 -15.21
N GLU A 271 2.75 12.80 -16.13
CA GLU A 271 1.45 13.41 -15.81
C GLU A 271 0.33 12.75 -16.61
N THR A 272 -0.79 12.48 -15.96
CA THR A 272 -2.00 11.96 -16.61
C THR A 272 -2.81 13.08 -17.27
N ASN A 273 -3.49 12.80 -18.38
CA ASN A 273 -4.16 13.79 -19.24
C ASN A 273 -5.37 14.57 -18.66
N GLY A 274 -5.66 14.47 -17.35
CA GLY A 274 -6.78 15.17 -16.71
C GLY A 274 -8.18 14.64 -17.04
N THR A 275 -8.28 13.46 -17.68
CA THR A 275 -9.55 12.85 -18.07
C THR A 275 -9.79 11.56 -17.29
N ILE A 276 -10.80 11.54 -16.42
CA ILE A 276 -11.22 10.32 -15.71
C ILE A 276 -11.96 9.37 -16.66
N ALA A 277 -11.53 8.11 -16.66
CA ALA A 277 -12.07 7.02 -17.46
C ALA A 277 -13.61 6.91 -17.34
N THR A 278 -14.30 6.67 -18.46
CA THR A 278 -15.77 6.74 -18.58
C THR A 278 -16.51 5.75 -17.68
N GLN A 279 -15.87 4.63 -17.35
CA GLN A 279 -16.33 3.58 -16.45
C GLN A 279 -16.58 4.14 -15.03
N TYR A 280 -15.72 5.06 -14.58
CA TYR A 280 -15.87 5.77 -13.31
C TYR A 280 -16.66 7.08 -13.49
N SER A 281 -16.29 7.92 -14.47
CA SER A 281 -16.82 9.28 -14.57
C SER A 281 -18.30 9.37 -14.98
N SER A 282 -18.85 8.32 -15.61
CA SER A 282 -20.30 8.25 -15.87
C SER A 282 -21.14 8.01 -14.60
N LEU A 283 -20.56 7.43 -13.55
CA LEU A 283 -21.21 7.14 -12.28
C LEU A 283 -20.96 8.26 -11.26
N PHE A 284 -19.71 8.70 -11.13
CA PHE A 284 -19.26 9.54 -10.02
C PHE A 284 -18.70 10.90 -10.45
N GLY A 285 -18.40 11.10 -11.73
CA GLY A 285 -17.77 12.32 -12.25
C GLY A 285 -16.25 12.32 -12.02
N ASP A 286 -15.73 13.41 -11.47
CA ASP A 286 -14.32 13.53 -11.09
C ASP A 286 -13.97 12.59 -9.91
N TRP A 287 -12.68 12.33 -9.70
CA TRP A 287 -12.16 11.43 -8.66
C TRP A 287 -12.47 11.98 -7.27
N ARG A 288 -13.41 11.33 -6.58
CA ARG A 288 -14.01 11.82 -5.34
C ARG A 288 -13.03 11.78 -4.18
N THR A 289 -13.15 12.77 -3.31
CA THR A 289 -12.59 12.68 -1.96
C THR A 289 -13.30 11.60 -1.14
N LEU A 290 -12.57 10.94 -0.24
CA LEU A 290 -13.06 9.91 0.67
C LEU A 290 -14.38 10.32 1.36
N SER A 291 -14.44 11.57 1.85
CA SER A 291 -15.62 12.12 2.55
C SER A 291 -16.85 12.35 1.66
N GLN A 292 -16.72 12.18 0.34
CA GLN A 292 -17.80 12.32 -0.65
C GLN A 292 -18.00 11.03 -1.46
N THR A 293 -17.37 9.94 -1.08
CA THR A 293 -17.65 8.62 -1.69
C THR A 293 -19.08 8.17 -1.34
N PRO A 294 -19.79 7.53 -2.28
CA PRO A 294 -21.04 6.83 -2.00
C PRO A 294 -20.95 5.87 -0.81
N THR A 295 -22.06 5.69 -0.09
CA THR A 295 -22.15 4.69 0.98
C THR A 295 -22.45 3.31 0.38
N GLY A 296 -21.74 2.29 0.85
CA GLY A 296 -21.92 0.88 0.52
C GLY A 296 -22.55 0.08 1.66
N TRP A 297 -23.20 -1.01 1.30
CA TRP A 297 -23.43 -2.17 2.15
C TRP A 297 -22.45 -3.27 1.76
N PHE A 298 -21.74 -3.79 2.74
CA PHE A 298 -20.75 -4.83 2.60
C PHE A 298 -21.15 -6.05 3.42
N ILE A 299 -20.75 -7.24 2.97
CA ILE A 299 -20.72 -8.44 3.81
C ILE A 299 -19.29 -8.69 4.29
N ASP A 300 -19.14 -8.74 5.61
CA ASP A 300 -17.99 -9.31 6.29
C ASP A 300 -18.33 -10.80 6.52
N HIS A 301 -17.61 -11.67 5.84
CA HIS A 301 -17.95 -13.09 5.67
C HIS A 301 -17.25 -14.01 6.68
N ASP A 302 -16.21 -13.54 7.38
CA ASP A 302 -15.50 -14.26 8.44
C ASP A 302 -15.69 -13.64 9.84
N GLY A 303 -16.35 -12.47 9.90
CA GLY A 303 -16.63 -11.69 11.09
C GLY A 303 -15.44 -10.88 11.60
N ASN A 304 -14.47 -10.57 10.74
CA ASN A 304 -13.29 -9.76 11.02
C ASN A 304 -13.30 -8.42 10.26
N PRO A 305 -13.82 -7.32 10.85
CA PRO A 305 -13.90 -6.00 10.19
C PRO A 305 -12.58 -5.33 9.81
N ALA A 306 -11.44 -6.00 10.00
CA ALA A 306 -10.12 -5.57 9.57
C ALA A 306 -9.70 -6.10 8.19
N ASN A 307 -10.50 -6.97 7.56
CA ASN A 307 -10.20 -7.54 6.23
C ASN A 307 -11.35 -7.33 5.23
N ASP A 308 -11.13 -7.81 4.01
CA ASP A 308 -11.87 -7.42 2.82
C ASP A 308 -13.38 -7.75 2.89
N SER A 309 -14.14 -6.71 3.19
CA SER A 309 -15.60 -6.71 3.17
C SER A 309 -16.10 -6.63 1.72
N ILE A 310 -16.96 -7.54 1.29
CA ILE A 310 -17.40 -7.59 -0.12
C ILE A 310 -18.57 -6.63 -0.33
N LEU A 311 -18.42 -5.67 -1.26
CA LEU A 311 -19.48 -4.73 -1.63
C LEU A 311 -20.67 -5.45 -2.28
N LEU A 312 -21.84 -5.35 -1.66
CA LEU A 312 -23.09 -5.96 -2.14
C LEU A 312 -24.01 -4.93 -2.80
N ALA A 313 -24.12 -3.73 -2.24
CA ALA A 313 -24.98 -2.65 -2.73
C ALA A 313 -24.40 -1.28 -2.42
N TYR A 314 -24.81 -0.26 -3.17
CA TYR A 314 -24.36 1.12 -2.97
C TYR A 314 -25.54 2.11 -3.02
N ASN A 315 -25.34 3.28 -2.42
CA ASN A 315 -26.26 4.40 -2.49
C ASN A 315 -25.49 5.65 -2.92
N ALA A 316 -25.79 6.14 -4.13
CA ALA A 316 -25.15 7.32 -4.73
C ALA A 316 -25.58 8.67 -4.10
N GLY A 317 -26.33 8.68 -3.00
CA GLY A 317 -26.53 9.85 -2.16
C GLY A 317 -27.40 10.97 -2.72
N THR A 318 -28.18 10.72 -3.79
CA THR A 318 -29.08 11.74 -4.34
C THR A 318 -30.49 11.63 -3.76
N VAL A 319 -31.09 12.78 -3.41
CA VAL A 319 -32.46 12.89 -2.87
C VAL A 319 -33.56 12.38 -3.83
N ALA A 320 -33.19 11.99 -5.05
CA ALA A 320 -34.06 11.44 -6.08
C ALA A 320 -33.95 9.91 -6.25
N ALA A 321 -32.97 9.25 -5.63
CA ALA A 321 -32.75 7.81 -5.70
C ALA A 321 -32.48 7.24 -4.30
N PRO A 322 -33.51 7.07 -3.44
CA PRO A 322 -33.38 6.48 -2.12
C PRO A 322 -33.17 4.94 -2.16
N ASP A 323 -33.39 4.32 -3.32
CA ASP A 323 -33.33 2.88 -3.49
C ASP A 323 -31.88 2.43 -3.65
N TRP A 324 -31.42 1.56 -2.76
CA TRP A 324 -30.11 0.94 -2.81
C TRP A 324 -29.91 0.17 -4.12
N GLN A 325 -28.78 0.40 -4.78
CA GLN A 325 -28.46 -0.11 -6.11
C GLN A 325 -27.43 -1.23 -6.02
N THR A 326 -27.50 -2.17 -6.97
CA THR A 326 -26.51 -3.25 -7.12
C THR A 326 -26.42 -3.66 -8.59
N ASN A 327 -25.40 -4.44 -8.93
CA ASN A 327 -25.24 -5.04 -10.25
C ASN A 327 -25.20 -6.57 -10.10
N GLU A 328 -26.22 -7.24 -10.65
CA GLU A 328 -26.21 -8.68 -10.80
C GLU A 328 -25.09 -9.08 -11.77
N LYS A 329 -24.20 -9.97 -11.32
CA LYS A 329 -23.14 -10.56 -12.13
C LYS A 329 -23.74 -11.71 -12.93
N GLN A 330 -24.05 -11.47 -14.21
CA GLN A 330 -24.65 -12.46 -15.10
C GLN A 330 -23.59 -13.19 -15.92
N PHE A 331 -23.45 -14.49 -15.68
CA PHE A 331 -22.42 -15.34 -16.26
C PHE A 331 -22.83 -15.83 -17.65
N ASN A 332 -21.92 -15.74 -18.62
CA ASN A 332 -22.18 -16.10 -20.01
C ASN A 332 -21.77 -17.54 -20.30
N ALA A 333 -22.71 -18.48 -20.21
CA ALA A 333 -22.50 -19.91 -20.47
C ALA A 333 -21.98 -20.27 -21.88
N ALA A 334 -21.91 -19.31 -22.81
CA ALA A 334 -21.29 -19.50 -24.13
C ALA A 334 -19.81 -19.10 -24.19
N VAL A 335 -19.29 -18.42 -23.15
CA VAL A 335 -17.87 -18.07 -23.02
C VAL A 335 -17.16 -19.14 -22.20
N THR A 336 -15.96 -19.50 -22.65
CA THR A 336 -15.07 -20.41 -21.96
C THR A 336 -13.91 -19.66 -21.33
N VAL A 337 -13.49 -20.09 -20.15
CA VAL A 337 -12.50 -19.46 -19.28
C VAL A 337 -11.31 -20.40 -19.09
N ASP A 338 -10.11 -19.82 -19.16
CA ASP A 338 -8.87 -20.48 -18.76
C ASP A 338 -8.77 -20.51 -17.23
N HIS A 339 -8.96 -21.72 -16.70
CA HIS A 339 -8.98 -22.01 -15.28
C HIS A 339 -7.61 -22.34 -14.66
N ASP A 340 -6.58 -22.61 -15.45
CA ASP A 340 -5.31 -23.17 -14.95
C ASP A 340 -4.02 -22.65 -15.60
N ASP A 341 -4.09 -21.71 -16.57
CA ASP A 341 -2.95 -21.15 -17.31
C ASP A 341 -2.19 -22.21 -18.16
N ASP A 342 -2.82 -23.34 -18.46
CA ASP A 342 -2.25 -24.43 -19.27
C ASP A 342 -3.06 -24.63 -20.55
N ALA A 343 -2.58 -24.02 -21.64
CA ALA A 343 -3.13 -24.16 -23.00
C ALA A 343 -3.15 -25.62 -23.57
N SER A 344 -2.80 -26.64 -22.78
CA SER A 344 -3.01 -28.05 -23.07
C SER A 344 -4.23 -28.68 -22.38
N THR A 345 -4.86 -27.99 -21.42
CA THR A 345 -6.14 -28.40 -20.83
C THR A 345 -7.33 -27.82 -21.61
N PRO A 346 -8.55 -28.35 -21.45
CA PRO A 346 -9.74 -27.78 -22.10
C PRO A 346 -10.36 -26.66 -21.28
N GLU A 347 -10.54 -25.49 -21.90
CA GLU A 347 -11.29 -24.36 -21.35
C GLU A 347 -12.69 -24.75 -20.84
N LEU A 348 -13.12 -24.14 -19.73
CA LEU A 348 -14.38 -24.48 -19.06
C LEU A 348 -15.44 -23.38 -19.23
N SER A 349 -16.73 -23.73 -19.22
CA SER A 349 -17.81 -22.73 -19.31
C SER A 349 -17.84 -21.83 -18.08
N ALA A 350 -17.98 -20.51 -18.29
CA ALA A 350 -18.16 -19.53 -17.22
C ALA A 350 -19.32 -19.85 -16.27
N GLU A 351 -20.32 -20.60 -16.74
CA GLU A 351 -21.47 -21.05 -15.94
C GLU A 351 -21.07 -21.89 -14.71
N LEU A 352 -19.88 -22.53 -14.71
CA LEU A 352 -19.40 -23.30 -13.56
C LEU A 352 -19.06 -22.42 -12.34
N TRP A 353 -18.84 -21.11 -12.54
CA TRP A 353 -18.57 -20.15 -11.46
C TRP A 353 -19.82 -19.35 -11.05
N ASP A 354 -20.95 -19.51 -11.74
CA ASP A 354 -22.20 -18.83 -11.37
C ASP A 354 -22.80 -19.48 -10.10
N PRO A 355 -22.77 -18.81 -8.94
CA PRO A 355 -23.24 -19.39 -7.68
C PRO A 355 -24.77 -19.58 -7.66
N ASN A 356 -25.50 -19.08 -8.66
CA ASN A 356 -26.95 -19.26 -8.83
C ASN A 356 -27.30 -20.30 -9.92
N SER A 357 -26.31 -20.83 -10.66
CA SER A 357 -26.54 -21.87 -11.66
C SER A 357 -26.70 -23.26 -11.04
N LEU A 358 -27.50 -24.11 -11.69
CA LEU A 358 -27.55 -25.55 -11.43
C LEU A 358 -26.25 -26.29 -11.80
N ASN A 359 -25.37 -25.64 -12.56
CA ASN A 359 -24.10 -26.18 -13.03
C ASN A 359 -22.89 -25.64 -12.22
N PHE A 360 -23.12 -24.87 -11.15
CA PHE A 360 -22.07 -24.37 -10.26
C PHE A 360 -21.16 -25.51 -9.76
N ASP A 361 -19.84 -25.34 -9.88
CA ASP A 361 -18.83 -26.29 -9.42
C ASP A 361 -17.80 -25.61 -8.50
N PRO A 362 -17.94 -25.77 -7.17
CA PRO A 362 -16.99 -25.18 -6.22
C PRO A 362 -15.58 -25.77 -6.33
N THR A 363 -15.36 -26.88 -7.06
CA THR A 363 -14.02 -27.46 -7.23
C THR A 363 -13.15 -26.64 -8.18
N VAL A 364 -13.75 -25.89 -9.11
CA VAL A 364 -13.04 -24.96 -10.01
C VAL A 364 -13.14 -23.50 -9.54
N ALA A 365 -14.12 -23.17 -8.69
CA ALA A 365 -14.33 -21.80 -8.21
C ALA A 365 -13.47 -21.37 -7.01
N ASN A 366 -12.83 -22.30 -6.27
CA ASN A 366 -11.93 -22.01 -5.13
C ASN A 366 -10.77 -21.06 -5.46
N ASN A 367 -10.46 -20.92 -6.74
CA ASN A 367 -9.52 -19.95 -7.26
C ASN A 367 -10.34 -19.06 -8.19
N VAL A 368 -10.65 -17.83 -7.78
CA VAL A 368 -11.41 -16.86 -8.59
C VAL A 368 -10.50 -16.22 -9.66
N LEU A 369 -9.72 -17.08 -10.31
CA LEU A 369 -9.05 -16.83 -11.59
C LEU A 369 -10.16 -16.64 -12.64
N PRO A 370 -10.05 -15.64 -13.52
CA PRO A 370 -11.14 -14.71 -13.67
C PRO A 370 -12.11 -15.14 -14.75
N LEU A 371 -13.31 -14.61 -14.64
CA LEU A 371 -14.30 -14.67 -15.69
C LEU A 371 -14.30 -13.40 -16.57
N VAL A 372 -13.21 -12.63 -16.47
CA VAL A 372 -12.91 -11.42 -17.21
C VAL A 372 -11.39 -11.40 -17.40
N ASP A 373 -10.94 -11.60 -18.63
CA ASP A 373 -9.52 -11.38 -18.96
C ASP A 373 -9.31 -9.85 -19.04
N THR A 374 -8.32 -9.32 -18.33
CA THR A 374 -8.22 -7.86 -18.15
C THR A 374 -7.97 -7.14 -19.46
N LEU A 375 -9.00 -6.47 -19.97
CA LEU A 375 -8.92 -5.39 -20.94
C LEU A 375 -7.95 -4.32 -20.42
N GLY A 376 -6.68 -4.40 -20.86
CA GLY A 376 -5.60 -3.51 -20.42
C GLY A 376 -4.25 -4.19 -20.16
N GLU A 377 -4.22 -5.48 -19.82
CA GLU A 377 -2.97 -6.26 -19.68
C GLU A 377 -2.99 -7.57 -20.50
N GLY A 378 -4.16 -8.16 -20.79
CA GLY A 378 -4.32 -9.37 -21.62
C GLY A 378 -4.87 -9.09 -23.03
N ASP A 379 -5.97 -8.32 -23.13
CA ASP A 379 -6.61 -8.00 -24.41
C ASP A 379 -6.78 -6.48 -24.61
N PRO A 380 -5.78 -5.77 -25.17
CA PRO A 380 -5.90 -4.36 -25.52
C PRO A 380 -6.77 -4.10 -26.76
N GLY A 381 -7.33 -5.15 -27.39
CA GLY A 381 -8.08 -5.05 -28.63
C GLY A 381 -9.60 -5.17 -28.50
N ASP A 382 -10.14 -5.52 -27.32
CA ASP A 382 -11.55 -5.86 -27.10
C ASP A 382 -12.03 -6.93 -28.12
N THR A 383 -11.28 -8.02 -28.16
CA THR A 383 -11.46 -9.15 -29.10
C THR A 383 -11.94 -10.44 -28.43
N VAL A 384 -11.73 -10.58 -27.12
CA VAL A 384 -12.27 -11.61 -26.25
C VAL A 384 -13.57 -11.10 -25.63
N THR A 385 -14.60 -11.94 -25.58
CA THR A 385 -15.88 -11.57 -24.96
C THR A 385 -15.84 -11.87 -23.47
N ASP A 386 -16.14 -10.87 -22.63
CA ASP A 386 -16.29 -11.03 -21.17
C ASP A 386 -17.21 -12.22 -20.83
N ALA A 387 -16.78 -13.03 -19.85
CA ALA A 387 -17.57 -14.15 -19.34
C ALA A 387 -18.60 -13.72 -18.27
N ILE A 388 -18.56 -12.45 -17.82
CA ILE A 388 -19.56 -11.81 -16.96
C ILE A 388 -20.09 -10.56 -17.64
N THR A 389 -21.37 -10.27 -17.45
CA THR A 389 -21.97 -8.96 -17.70
C THR A 389 -22.61 -8.42 -16.42
N LEU A 390 -22.70 -7.10 -16.28
CA LEU A 390 -23.29 -6.44 -15.12
C LEU A 390 -24.71 -5.94 -15.46
N SER A 391 -25.72 -6.44 -14.74
CA SER A 391 -27.12 -6.06 -14.91
C SER A 391 -27.59 -5.23 -13.70
N PRO A 392 -27.84 -3.91 -13.87
CA PRO A 392 -28.28 -3.05 -12.78
C PRO A 392 -29.63 -3.46 -12.20
N SER A 393 -29.70 -3.52 -10.87
CA SER A 393 -30.90 -3.89 -10.11
C SER A 393 -31.03 -3.06 -8.82
N ALA A 394 -32.22 -3.08 -8.21
CA ALA A 394 -32.40 -2.64 -6.84
C ALA A 394 -31.92 -3.76 -5.90
N ALA A 395 -31.20 -3.40 -4.82
CA ALA A 395 -30.67 -4.36 -3.87
C ALA A 395 -31.77 -5.23 -3.24
N SER A 396 -32.91 -4.63 -2.89
CA SER A 396 -34.11 -5.33 -2.39
C SER A 396 -34.85 -6.20 -3.41
N ALA A 397 -34.52 -6.09 -4.70
CA ALA A 397 -35.06 -6.96 -5.75
C ALA A 397 -34.14 -8.12 -6.11
N LEU A 398 -32.82 -7.97 -5.89
CA LEU A 398 -31.83 -9.02 -6.11
C LEU A 398 -31.63 -9.89 -4.87
N TYR A 399 -31.42 -9.27 -3.70
CA TYR A 399 -31.16 -9.95 -2.44
C TYR A 399 -32.48 -10.21 -1.70
N ASP A 400 -33.12 -11.32 -2.06
CA ASP A 400 -34.43 -11.78 -1.56
C ASP A 400 -34.33 -12.89 -0.49
N GLY A 401 -33.11 -13.19 -0.02
CA GLY A 401 -32.81 -14.30 0.88
C GLY A 401 -32.55 -15.65 0.19
N ASN A 402 -32.58 -15.71 -1.16
CA ASN A 402 -32.27 -16.91 -1.94
C ASN A 402 -31.12 -16.70 -2.95
N PHE A 403 -30.71 -15.46 -3.20
CA PHE A 403 -29.61 -15.14 -4.12
C PHE A 403 -28.24 -15.43 -3.51
N ASN A 404 -27.38 -16.10 -4.26
CA ASN A 404 -26.02 -16.43 -3.85
C ASN A 404 -24.99 -15.47 -4.46
N VAL A 405 -23.97 -15.16 -3.68
CA VAL A 405 -22.74 -14.48 -4.13
C VAL A 405 -21.57 -15.47 -4.04
N LEU A 406 -20.60 -15.33 -4.94
CA LEU A 406 -19.38 -16.14 -4.93
C LEU A 406 -18.39 -15.55 -3.92
N ILE A 407 -18.10 -16.28 -2.85
CA ILE A 407 -17.14 -15.90 -1.79
C ILE A 407 -16.26 -17.13 -1.55
N ASP A 408 -14.93 -16.98 -1.64
CA ASP A 408 -13.94 -18.06 -1.48
C ASP A 408 -14.26 -19.34 -2.29
N GLY A 409 -14.79 -19.16 -3.50
CA GLY A 409 -15.22 -20.24 -4.38
C GLY A 409 -16.46 -21.01 -3.92
N GLN A 410 -17.16 -20.54 -2.90
CA GLN A 410 -18.42 -21.08 -2.41
C GLN A 410 -19.59 -20.18 -2.84
N ALA A 411 -20.73 -20.80 -3.13
CA ALA A 411 -22.00 -20.09 -3.27
C ALA A 411 -22.53 -19.77 -1.87
N VAL A 412 -22.39 -18.51 -1.45
CA VAL A 412 -22.89 -18.02 -0.15
C VAL A 412 -24.22 -17.31 -0.38
N THR A 413 -25.30 -17.85 0.19
CA THR A 413 -26.62 -17.22 0.18
C THR A 413 -26.60 -15.95 1.00
N ILE A 414 -26.94 -14.83 0.36
CA ILE A 414 -27.06 -13.53 1.00
C ILE A 414 -28.48 -13.39 1.57
N ASP A 415 -28.58 -12.84 2.78
CA ASP A 415 -29.87 -12.60 3.42
C ASP A 415 -30.71 -11.58 2.63
N ASP A 416 -32.02 -11.56 2.90
CA ASP A 416 -32.89 -10.55 2.33
C ASP A 416 -32.50 -9.14 2.81
N PHE A 417 -32.52 -8.19 1.86
CA PHE A 417 -32.00 -6.83 2.07
C PHE A 417 -32.59 -6.11 3.30
N GLU A 418 -33.85 -6.41 3.68
CA GLU A 418 -34.51 -5.80 4.84
C GLU A 418 -33.91 -6.25 6.19
N THR A 419 -33.11 -7.32 6.23
CA THR A 419 -32.49 -7.82 7.47
C THR A 419 -31.08 -7.31 7.75
N TRP A 420 -30.37 -6.75 6.76
CA TRP A 420 -28.94 -6.43 6.88
C TRP A 420 -28.63 -5.46 8.04
N GLU A 421 -29.45 -4.42 8.21
CA GLU A 421 -29.35 -3.44 9.33
C GLU A 421 -29.48 -4.09 10.71
N ASN A 422 -30.15 -5.25 10.79
CA ASN A 422 -30.38 -6.00 12.03
C ASN A 422 -29.42 -7.20 12.19
N LYS A 423 -28.42 -7.32 11.31
CA LYS A 423 -27.40 -8.38 11.31
C LYS A 423 -25.98 -7.80 11.20
N PRO A 424 -25.55 -6.94 12.15
CA PRO A 424 -24.17 -6.48 12.21
C PRO A 424 -23.20 -7.64 12.46
N VAL A 425 -21.92 -7.40 12.18
CA VAL A 425 -20.83 -8.30 12.59
C VAL A 425 -20.79 -8.42 14.12
N THR A 426 -20.63 -9.63 14.63
CA THR A 426 -20.66 -9.90 16.07
C THR A 426 -19.56 -10.86 16.51
N VAL A 427 -19.34 -10.92 17.82
CA VAL A 427 -18.57 -11.96 18.50
C VAL A 427 -19.52 -12.66 19.47
N VAL A 428 -19.46 -14.00 19.53
CA VAL A 428 -20.32 -14.82 20.40
C VAL A 428 -19.49 -15.76 21.28
N ASP A 429 -20.00 -16.09 22.46
CA ASP A 429 -19.46 -17.13 23.34
C ASP A 429 -20.11 -18.48 23.01
N THR A 430 -19.37 -19.32 22.28
CA THR A 430 -19.79 -20.66 21.85
C THR A 430 -19.94 -21.65 23.02
N ALA A 431 -19.30 -21.41 24.17
CA ALA A 431 -19.47 -22.25 25.36
C ALA A 431 -20.77 -21.93 26.11
N ASN A 432 -21.35 -20.74 25.89
CA ASN A 432 -22.61 -20.30 26.48
C ASN A 432 -23.80 -20.37 25.48
N GLY A 433 -23.69 -21.21 24.46
CA GLY A 433 -24.76 -21.42 23.47
C GLY A 433 -24.91 -20.26 22.49
N ASP A 434 -23.77 -19.78 21.98
CA ASP A 434 -23.66 -18.68 21.02
C ASP A 434 -24.27 -17.37 21.54
N ALA A 435 -24.08 -17.12 22.84
CA ALA A 435 -24.52 -15.89 23.48
C ALA A 435 -23.72 -14.69 22.93
N LEU A 436 -24.40 -13.60 22.60
CA LEU A 436 -23.76 -12.37 22.14
C LEU A 436 -22.73 -11.89 23.17
N TYR A 437 -21.50 -11.68 22.71
CA TYR A 437 -20.38 -11.15 23.50
C TYR A 437 -20.10 -9.69 23.13
N ALA A 438 -20.09 -9.38 21.83
CA ALA A 438 -19.90 -8.02 21.33
C ALA A 438 -20.49 -7.81 19.93
N THR A 439 -20.78 -6.54 19.61
CA THR A 439 -21.29 -6.11 18.29
C THR A 439 -20.37 -5.05 17.70
N TRP A 440 -20.08 -5.14 16.40
CA TRP A 440 -19.29 -4.16 15.67
C TRP A 440 -20.10 -2.93 15.26
N TYR A 441 -19.53 -1.74 15.40
CA TYR A 441 -20.09 -0.48 14.94
C TYR A 441 -19.03 0.29 14.13
N PRO A 442 -19.16 0.36 12.78
CA PRO A 442 -18.15 0.98 11.92
C PRO A 442 -18.08 2.51 12.04
N GLY A 443 -19.16 3.15 12.51
CA GLY A 443 -19.25 4.62 12.63
C GLY A 443 -18.86 5.19 14.00
N GLU A 444 -18.31 4.37 14.90
CA GLU A 444 -17.94 4.76 16.26
C GLU A 444 -16.41 4.69 16.41
N GLY A 445 -15.76 5.79 16.81
CA GLY A 445 -14.28 5.92 16.76
C GLY A 445 -13.74 6.33 15.38
N GLU A 446 -12.41 6.35 15.20
CA GLU A 446 -11.76 6.65 13.91
C GLU A 446 -11.81 5.44 12.95
N ASP A 447 -11.59 4.22 13.49
CA ASP A 447 -11.51 2.96 12.72
C ASP A 447 -12.68 1.98 12.98
N GLY A 448 -13.75 2.43 13.65
CA GLY A 448 -14.81 1.55 14.15
C GLY A 448 -14.49 0.89 15.50
N LEU A 449 -15.53 0.52 16.26
CA LEU A 449 -15.40 -0.05 17.62
C LEU A 449 -16.36 -1.22 17.86
N TYR A 450 -15.94 -2.15 18.71
CA TYR A 450 -16.83 -3.17 19.28
C TYR A 450 -17.47 -2.66 20.56
N GLN A 451 -18.80 -2.83 20.69
CA GLN A 451 -19.49 -2.68 21.97
C GLN A 451 -19.62 -4.04 22.66
N LEU A 452 -19.20 -4.15 23.92
CA LEU A 452 -19.37 -5.36 24.73
C LEU A 452 -20.80 -5.47 25.28
N GLU A 453 -21.42 -6.64 25.14
CA GLU A 453 -22.79 -6.91 25.64
C GLU A 453 -22.86 -6.89 27.18
N SER A 454 -21.73 -7.12 27.86
CA SER A 454 -21.68 -7.20 29.33
C SER A 454 -21.97 -5.88 30.06
N ASP A 455 -21.59 -4.74 29.47
CA ASP A 455 -21.63 -3.43 30.12
C ASP A 455 -21.73 -2.24 29.13
N SER A 456 -21.91 -2.51 27.84
CA SER A 456 -21.92 -1.52 26.75
C SER A 456 -20.64 -0.68 26.64
N SER A 457 -19.52 -1.17 27.17
CA SER A 457 -18.22 -0.53 26.98
C SER A 457 -17.71 -0.74 25.55
N TRP A 458 -16.92 0.23 25.08
CA TRP A 458 -16.29 0.19 23.77
C TRP A 458 -14.88 -0.37 23.86
N VAL A 459 -14.51 -1.24 22.91
CA VAL A 459 -13.15 -1.76 22.73
C VAL A 459 -12.75 -1.69 21.26
N THR A 460 -11.46 -1.42 21.02
CA THR A 460 -10.88 -1.38 19.68
C THR A 460 -10.82 -2.77 19.05
N LEU A 461 -10.65 -2.81 17.73
CA LEU A 461 -10.46 -4.08 17.00
C LEU A 461 -9.25 -4.87 17.51
N SER A 462 -8.16 -4.19 17.89
CA SER A 462 -6.94 -4.80 18.47
C SER A 462 -7.18 -5.40 19.86
N GLU A 463 -7.96 -4.72 20.70
CA GLU A 463 -8.38 -5.24 22.01
C GLU A 463 -9.32 -6.45 21.85
N MET A 464 -10.28 -6.40 20.92
CA MET A 464 -11.16 -7.53 20.63
C MET A 464 -10.38 -8.74 20.09
N ALA A 465 -9.43 -8.53 19.17
CA ALA A 465 -8.55 -9.59 18.70
C ALA A 465 -7.74 -10.22 19.86
N THR A 466 -7.33 -9.41 20.84
CA THR A 466 -6.65 -9.89 22.06
C THR A 466 -7.58 -10.69 22.97
N LEU A 467 -8.85 -10.30 23.10
CA LEU A 467 -9.86 -11.05 23.86
C LEU A 467 -10.14 -12.42 23.21
N ILE A 468 -10.37 -12.46 21.90
CA ILE A 468 -10.58 -13.70 21.13
C ILE A 468 -9.36 -14.62 21.22
N ALA A 469 -8.14 -14.09 21.10
CA ALA A 469 -6.92 -14.87 21.24
C ALA A 469 -6.70 -15.42 22.68
N ALA A 470 -7.31 -14.79 23.69
CA ALA A 470 -7.24 -15.22 25.09
C ALA A 470 -8.31 -16.25 25.48
N ASP A 471 -9.47 -16.26 24.80
CA ASP A 471 -10.57 -17.21 25.05
C ASP A 471 -11.04 -17.88 23.75
N ALA A 472 -10.66 -19.15 23.59
CA ALA A 472 -11.01 -19.98 22.45
C ALA A 472 -12.51 -20.33 22.32
N ASN A 473 -13.36 -19.90 23.27
CA ASN A 473 -14.82 -19.99 23.14
C ASN A 473 -15.42 -18.79 22.39
N LEU A 474 -14.69 -17.67 22.31
CA LEU A 474 -15.14 -16.49 21.57
C LEU A 474 -14.92 -16.71 20.06
N ALA A 475 -16.00 -16.65 19.31
CA ALA A 475 -15.99 -16.80 17.86
C ALA A 475 -16.52 -15.53 17.19
N ARG A 476 -15.84 -15.11 16.11
CA ARG A 476 -16.34 -14.11 15.17
C ARG A 476 -17.53 -14.68 14.40
N VAL A 477 -18.51 -13.84 14.09
CA VAL A 477 -19.70 -14.19 13.30
C VAL A 477 -19.88 -13.14 12.22
N ALA A 478 -19.98 -13.65 10.97
CA ALA A 478 -20.24 -12.88 9.77
C ALA A 478 -21.48 -11.97 9.90
N GLY A 479 -21.49 -10.86 9.18
CA GLY A 479 -22.57 -9.89 9.20
C GLY A 479 -22.43 -8.81 8.14
N TYR A 480 -23.32 -7.83 8.20
CA TYR A 480 -23.37 -6.73 7.24
C TYR A 480 -22.85 -5.45 7.89
N VAL A 481 -22.12 -4.67 7.09
CA VAL A 481 -21.51 -3.41 7.52
C VAL A 481 -21.88 -2.32 6.52
N GLN A 482 -22.26 -1.16 7.02
CA GLN A 482 -22.50 0.03 6.20
C GLN A 482 -21.35 1.02 6.38
N GLY A 483 -20.80 1.53 5.28
CA GLY A 483 -19.64 2.44 5.32
C GLY A 483 -19.41 3.18 3.99
N PRO A 484 -18.47 4.13 3.92
CA PRO A 484 -18.04 4.72 2.65
C PRO A 484 -17.42 3.64 1.73
N ILE A 485 -17.61 3.76 0.42
CA ILE A 485 -16.88 2.92 -0.55
C ILE A 485 -15.53 3.58 -0.81
N GLU A 486 -14.60 3.38 0.14
CA GLU A 486 -13.29 4.06 0.16
C GLU A 486 -12.47 3.82 -1.10
N ASP A 487 -12.64 2.67 -1.75
CA ASP A 487 -11.97 2.33 -2.99
C ASP A 487 -12.36 3.21 -4.20
N LEU A 488 -13.44 3.99 -4.10
CA LEU A 488 -13.74 5.06 -5.07
C LEU A 488 -12.84 6.30 -4.88
N ALA A 489 -12.31 6.51 -3.68
CA ALA A 489 -11.29 7.53 -3.41
C ALA A 489 -9.85 7.03 -3.63
N ASN A 490 -9.65 5.77 -4.02
CA ASN A 490 -8.34 5.15 -4.20
C ASN A 490 -7.97 4.94 -5.68
N VAL A 491 -6.69 5.14 -6.01
CA VAL A 491 -6.11 4.82 -7.31
C VAL A 491 -4.80 4.05 -7.10
N ASN A 492 -4.70 2.84 -7.66
CA ASN A 492 -3.44 2.10 -7.70
C ASN A 492 -2.46 2.80 -8.64
N ILE A 493 -1.21 3.01 -8.22
CA ILE A 493 -0.15 3.69 -8.99
C ILE A 493 1.04 2.76 -9.22
N ASN A 494 1.58 2.73 -10.45
CA ASN A 494 2.64 1.80 -10.86
C ASN A 494 3.81 2.40 -11.70
N PRO A 495 4.29 3.64 -11.50
CA PRO A 495 5.37 4.19 -12.32
C PRO A 495 6.69 3.39 -12.16
N THR A 496 7.49 3.37 -13.22
CA THR A 496 8.89 2.89 -13.17
C THR A 496 9.82 4.07 -12.88
N ILE A 497 10.92 3.84 -12.16
CA ILE A 497 12.00 4.81 -11.98
C ILE A 497 13.30 4.19 -12.51
N SER A 498 13.96 4.89 -13.42
CA SER A 498 15.32 4.66 -13.87
C SER A 498 16.28 5.46 -13.00
N VAL A 499 17.25 4.78 -12.39
CA VAL A 499 18.25 5.37 -11.50
C VAL A 499 19.64 5.02 -12.00
N GLY A 500 20.49 6.01 -12.22
CA GLY A 500 21.87 5.84 -12.67
C GLY A 500 22.67 7.15 -12.58
N ALA A 501 23.97 7.10 -12.91
CA ALA A 501 24.89 8.24 -12.85
C ALA A 501 24.89 9.03 -11.52
N ALA A 502 24.48 8.36 -10.42
CA ALA A 502 24.07 9.01 -9.19
C ALA A 502 25.18 9.85 -8.57
N ALA A 503 26.45 9.46 -8.75
CA ALA A 503 27.63 10.18 -8.26
C ALA A 503 27.75 11.65 -8.74
N ASN A 504 26.95 12.09 -9.71
CA ASN A 504 26.92 13.46 -10.22
C ASN A 504 25.80 14.33 -9.61
N TRP A 505 24.93 13.75 -8.77
CA TRP A 505 23.77 14.43 -8.21
C TRP A 505 24.14 15.49 -7.16
N PRO A 506 23.36 16.58 -7.02
CA PRO A 506 23.64 17.65 -6.07
C PRO A 506 23.50 17.23 -4.60
N THR A 507 22.81 16.12 -4.34
CA THR A 507 22.55 15.53 -3.01
C THR A 507 23.68 14.63 -2.52
N CYS A 508 24.63 14.24 -3.39
CA CYS A 508 25.72 13.34 -3.01
C CYS A 508 26.62 13.96 -1.94
N SER A 509 26.59 13.38 -0.76
CA SER A 509 27.51 13.69 0.34
C SER A 509 28.35 12.46 0.67
N GLY A 510 29.62 12.67 1.01
CA GLY A 510 30.54 11.58 1.31
C GLY A 510 31.51 11.92 2.42
N ASP A 511 31.75 10.95 3.31
CA ASP A 511 32.72 11.05 4.40
C ASP A 511 34.17 10.69 3.95
N GLY A 512 34.32 10.34 2.67
CA GLY A 512 35.57 9.86 2.07
C GLY A 512 35.74 8.33 2.10
N VAL A 513 34.76 7.60 2.62
CA VAL A 513 34.68 6.13 2.60
C VAL A 513 33.41 5.67 1.90
N ASN A 514 32.27 6.26 2.26
CA ASN A 514 30.99 6.08 1.61
C ASN A 514 30.55 7.39 0.93
N THR A 515 29.71 7.29 -0.10
CA THR A 515 29.02 8.42 -0.70
C THR A 515 27.55 8.05 -0.83
N THR A 516 26.70 8.75 -0.09
CA THR A 516 25.26 8.59 -0.11
C THR A 516 24.69 9.77 -0.88
N CYS A 517 23.91 9.46 -1.91
CA CYS A 517 23.16 10.42 -2.70
C CYS A 517 21.67 10.18 -2.40
N SER A 518 20.81 11.12 -2.78
CA SER A 518 19.36 10.91 -2.67
C SER A 518 18.62 11.59 -3.81
N PHE A 519 17.42 11.12 -4.12
CA PHE A 519 16.48 11.81 -4.99
C PHE A 519 15.10 11.86 -4.36
N THR A 520 14.25 12.71 -4.88
CA THR A 520 12.86 12.89 -4.44
C THR A 520 11.93 12.34 -5.50
N PHE A 521 11.07 11.40 -5.11
CA PHE A 521 9.88 11.00 -5.85
C PHE A 521 8.70 11.83 -5.36
N ARG A 522 8.30 12.81 -6.15
CA ARG A 522 7.19 13.74 -5.87
C ARG A 522 5.91 13.20 -6.48
N VAL A 523 4.84 13.12 -5.68
CA VAL A 523 3.49 12.72 -6.12
C VAL A 523 2.54 13.90 -5.89
N THR A 524 1.72 14.26 -6.87
CA THR A 524 0.77 15.37 -6.76
C THR A 524 -0.59 14.97 -7.32
N GLY A 525 -1.64 15.14 -6.52
CA GLY A 525 -3.03 15.03 -6.98
C GLY A 525 -3.48 16.36 -7.57
N LEU A 526 -4.03 16.34 -8.79
CA LEU A 526 -4.39 17.53 -9.54
C LEU A 526 -5.88 17.58 -9.88
N ASN A 527 -6.46 18.78 -9.87
CA ASN A 527 -7.82 19.05 -10.37
C ASN A 527 -7.88 19.34 -11.89
N GLY A 528 -6.75 19.21 -12.57
CA GLY A 528 -6.61 19.34 -14.02
C GLY A 528 -5.18 18.99 -14.43
N ALA A 529 -4.98 18.50 -15.67
CA ALA A 529 -3.65 18.54 -16.28
C ALA A 529 -3.19 20.01 -16.39
N VAL A 530 -1.96 20.30 -15.97
CA VAL A 530 -1.41 21.67 -15.86
C VAL A 530 0.06 21.66 -16.27
N GLU A 531 0.62 22.80 -16.66
CA GLU A 531 2.06 22.88 -16.99
C GLU A 531 2.92 22.85 -15.71
N GLU A 532 2.55 23.69 -14.73
CA GLU A 532 3.17 23.80 -13.41
C GLU A 532 2.06 23.93 -12.36
N PRO A 533 1.92 22.98 -11.40
CA PRO A 533 0.96 23.08 -10.32
C PRO A 533 1.28 24.27 -9.42
N THR A 534 0.27 25.11 -9.14
CA THR A 534 0.39 26.12 -8.09
C THR A 534 0.37 25.42 -6.74
N ILE A 535 1.55 25.26 -6.12
CA ILE A 535 1.68 24.73 -4.76
C ILE A 535 0.91 25.66 -3.79
N PRO A 536 -0.02 25.15 -2.97
CA PRO A 536 -0.76 25.97 -2.01
C PRO A 536 0.13 26.61 -0.94
N ASP A 537 -0.13 27.88 -0.63
CA ASP A 537 0.66 28.70 0.34
C ASP A 537 0.50 28.24 1.82
N THR A 538 -0.40 27.30 2.11
CA THR A 538 -0.70 26.84 3.47
C THR A 538 -0.62 25.32 3.59
N PRO A 539 0.52 24.79 4.06
CA PRO A 539 0.54 23.50 4.71
C PRO A 539 -0.27 23.59 6.01
N VAL A 540 -1.10 22.58 6.27
CA VAL A 540 -1.88 22.52 7.52
C VAL A 540 -0.93 22.15 8.67
N GLU A 541 -0.74 23.05 9.64
CA GLU A 541 -0.08 22.70 10.91
C GLU A 541 -0.94 21.61 11.58
N PRO A 542 -0.40 20.41 11.92
CA PRO A 542 -1.19 19.34 12.50
C PRO A 542 -1.84 19.83 13.79
N ALA A 543 -3.16 19.97 13.74
CA ALA A 543 -3.92 20.60 14.82
C ALA A 543 -3.88 19.69 16.06
N PRO A 544 -3.47 20.19 17.24
CA PRO A 544 -3.70 19.45 18.47
C PRO A 544 -5.21 19.32 18.68
N GLU A 545 -5.65 18.14 19.14
CA GLU A 545 -7.06 17.83 19.37
C GLU A 545 -7.77 18.92 20.20
N PRO A 546 -9.06 19.20 19.94
CA PRO A 546 -9.86 20.02 20.84
C PRO A 546 -9.95 19.35 22.21
N GLU A 547 -9.51 20.04 23.28
CA GLU A 547 -9.73 19.55 24.63
C GLU A 547 -11.23 19.30 24.87
N GLU A 548 -11.59 18.06 25.21
CA GLU A 548 -12.91 17.63 25.65
C GLU A 548 -13.56 18.68 26.58
N PRO A 549 -14.83 19.08 26.36
CA PRO A 549 -15.49 20.09 27.18
C PRO A 549 -15.74 19.54 28.60
N GLY A 550 -14.75 19.71 29.47
CA GLY A 550 -14.72 19.20 30.84
C GLY A 550 -16.01 19.49 31.60
N ALA A 551 -16.65 18.42 32.07
CA ALA A 551 -17.98 18.45 32.68
C ALA A 551 -18.08 19.48 33.82
N SER A 552 -19.08 20.36 33.74
CA SER A 552 -19.33 21.36 34.77
C SER A 552 -19.61 20.74 36.13
N SER A 553 -18.78 21.03 37.13
CA SER A 553 -19.10 20.80 38.54
C SER A 553 -18.64 21.99 39.40
N SER A 554 -19.40 22.27 40.46
CA SER A 554 -19.37 23.56 41.18
C SER A 554 -18.38 23.62 42.34
N ASP A 555 -17.80 24.81 42.54
CA ASP A 555 -17.31 25.39 43.80
C ASP A 555 -16.53 24.47 44.78
N GLY A 556 -15.21 24.60 44.80
CA GLY A 556 -14.33 24.01 45.82
C GLY A 556 -12.96 24.70 45.90
N ASP A 557 -12.77 25.57 46.90
CA ASP A 557 -11.56 26.37 47.12
C ASP A 557 -10.34 25.50 47.53
N GLY A 558 -9.25 25.52 46.76
CA GLY A 558 -8.03 24.75 47.02
C GLY A 558 -6.90 24.98 45.98
N PRO A 559 -5.62 24.96 46.38
CA PRO A 559 -4.51 25.32 45.48
C PRO A 559 -4.12 24.19 44.53
N VAL A 560 -4.25 24.43 43.22
CA VAL A 560 -3.90 23.48 42.17
C VAL A 560 -2.39 23.44 41.95
N PHE A 561 -1.79 22.26 42.16
CA PHE A 561 -0.49 21.87 41.61
C PHE A 561 -0.74 20.86 40.49
N GLY A 562 -0.37 21.22 39.25
CA GLY A 562 -0.41 20.34 38.07
C GLY A 562 0.47 20.94 36.99
N CYS A 563 1.40 20.16 36.44
CA CYS A 563 2.48 20.67 35.60
C CYS A 563 2.35 20.14 34.17
N THR A 564 2.17 21.04 33.20
CA THR A 564 2.43 20.76 31.79
C THR A 564 3.91 21.07 31.50
N ALA A 565 4.65 20.08 31.00
CA ALA A 565 6.04 20.28 30.57
C ALA A 565 6.06 20.91 29.17
N GLY A 566 6.73 22.06 29.03
CA GLY A 566 6.76 22.81 27.76
C GLY A 566 7.73 22.26 26.71
N ARG A 567 7.48 22.63 25.45
CA ARG A 567 8.30 22.33 24.26
C ARG A 567 9.78 22.78 24.41
N PRO A 568 10.73 22.20 23.63
CA PRO A 568 12.14 22.57 23.71
C PRO A 568 12.39 24.06 23.44
N GLY A 569 13.18 24.72 24.29
CA GLY A 569 13.61 26.13 24.10
C GLY A 569 13.26 27.10 25.24
N ALA A 570 12.47 26.69 26.23
CA ALA A 570 12.11 27.55 27.37
C ALA A 570 13.31 27.82 28.33
N PRO A 571 13.38 29.02 28.97
CA PRO A 571 14.46 29.37 29.89
C PRO A 571 14.44 28.54 31.19
N ILE A 572 15.64 28.28 31.73
CA ILE A 572 15.93 27.34 32.83
C ILE A 572 15.02 27.53 34.06
N ASP A 573 14.32 26.46 34.45
CA ASP A 573 13.51 26.37 35.67
C ASP A 573 14.38 26.28 36.95
N PRO A 574 14.26 27.21 37.92
CA PRO A 574 15.00 27.17 39.18
C PRO A 574 14.52 26.13 40.21
N VAL A 575 13.44 25.38 39.96
CA VAL A 575 12.89 24.37 40.88
C VAL A 575 13.69 23.06 40.84
N LEU A 576 14.25 22.68 39.68
CA LEU A 576 14.97 21.40 39.49
C LEU A 576 16.16 21.21 40.46
N PRO A 577 17.07 22.20 40.67
CA PRO A 577 18.17 22.08 41.63
C PRO A 577 17.70 21.86 43.08
N GLY A 578 16.53 22.39 43.45
CA GLY A 578 15.94 22.21 44.78
C GLY A 578 15.45 20.79 45.04
N LEU A 579 14.81 20.16 44.05
CA LEU A 579 14.33 18.78 44.14
C LEU A 579 15.48 17.77 44.22
N VAL A 580 16.58 17.99 43.49
CA VAL A 580 17.79 17.15 43.57
C VAL A 580 18.42 17.20 44.97
N LEU A 581 18.45 18.37 45.63
CA LEU A 581 18.94 18.50 47.00
C LEU A 581 18.02 17.82 48.04
N MET A 582 16.69 17.88 47.85
CA MET A 582 15.73 17.14 48.67
C MET A 582 15.90 15.62 48.54
N ALA A 583 16.08 15.11 47.32
CA ALA A 583 16.28 13.68 47.05
C ALA A 583 17.56 13.13 47.71
N LEU A 584 18.66 13.89 47.65
CA LEU A 584 19.91 13.54 48.32
C LEU A 584 19.78 13.55 49.86
N GLY A 585 18.98 14.47 50.42
CA GLY A 585 18.62 14.48 51.84
C GLY A 585 17.85 13.23 52.28
N GLY A 586 16.86 12.79 51.48
CA GLY A 586 16.08 11.58 51.72
C GLY A 586 16.91 10.30 51.68
N LEU A 587 17.86 10.19 50.75
CA LEU A 587 18.82 9.09 50.65
C LEU A 587 19.77 9.01 51.85
N TRP A 588 20.22 10.16 52.38
CA TRP A 588 21.05 10.20 53.60
C TRP A 588 20.27 9.77 54.85
N ALA A 589 18.99 10.17 54.96
CA ALA A 589 18.12 9.76 56.05
C ALA A 589 17.84 8.24 56.05
N ARG A 590 17.52 7.64 54.88
CA ARG A 590 17.31 6.18 54.77
C ARG A 590 18.55 5.36 55.16
N LYS A 591 19.76 5.82 54.79
CA LYS A 591 21.02 5.13 55.13
C LYS A 591 21.37 5.17 56.63
N ARG A 592 20.75 6.05 57.42
CA ARG A 592 20.98 6.15 58.87
C ARG A 592 19.99 5.34 59.71
N LEU A 593 18.87 4.92 59.14
CA LEU A 593 17.85 4.07 59.80
C LEU A 593 18.05 2.57 59.54
N SER A 594 18.96 2.18 58.64
CA SER A 594 19.28 0.76 58.37
C SER A 594 20.50 0.22 59.15
N ASN A 595 21.03 1.00 60.10
CA ASN A 595 22.24 0.69 60.88
C ASN A 595 22.07 1.05 62.38
N ALA A 596 20.85 0.94 62.90
CA ALA A 596 20.47 1.17 64.29
C ALA A 596 19.65 -0.02 64.81
#